data_AF-A0A9P7C1L1-F1
#
_entry.id   AF-A0A9P7C1L1-F1
#
_cell.length_a   1.000
_cell.length_b   1.000
_cell.length_c   1.000
_cell.angle_alpha   90.00
_cell.angle_beta   90.00
_cell.angle_gamma   90.00
#
_symmetry.space_group_name_H-M   'P 1'
#
loop_
_entity.id
_entity.type
_entity.pdbx_description
1 polymer ?
#
loop_
_entity_poly.entity_id
_entity_poly.type
_entity_poly.pdbx_seq_one_letter_code
_entity_poly.pdbx_strand_id
1 'polypeptide(L)'
;MAKATNKNLFFDVKSSTIHPKLVNDLDKQEPMESRRLWSKVTSAILEDDMDTATAEKTSIEDKQREDTRKRQSEQREFTPKYFNIVSGDHIDYINKEKGKAQLEDFVFSPSASKTAATVSATTTADRPKPSAFPVA
;
A
#
# COMPACT_ATOMS: atom_id res chain seq x y z
N MET A 1 -43.88 12.70 -11.24
CA MET A 1 -42.53 12.20 -11.53
C MET A 1 -42.53 10.68 -11.36
N ALA A 2 -42.53 9.91 -12.44
CA ALA A 2 -42.56 8.44 -12.38
C ALA A 2 -41.17 7.92 -11.99
N LYS A 3 -41.09 7.17 -10.89
CA LYS A 3 -39.86 6.53 -10.42
C LYS A 3 -39.62 5.28 -11.28
N ALA A 4 -38.45 5.15 -11.89
CA ALA A 4 -38.12 4.02 -12.77
C ALA A 4 -38.34 2.67 -12.05
N THR A 5 -39.14 1.80 -12.66
CA THR A 5 -39.64 0.54 -12.09
C THR A 5 -38.77 -0.68 -12.41
N ASN A 6 -37.69 -0.54 -13.18
CA ASN A 6 -36.79 -1.64 -13.51
C ASN A 6 -35.41 -1.45 -12.85
N LYS A 7 -35.16 -2.19 -11.77
CA LYS A 7 -33.85 -2.29 -11.13
C LYS A 7 -33.12 -3.49 -11.70
N ASN A 8 -32.25 -3.26 -12.68
CA ASN A 8 -31.33 -4.29 -13.16
C ASN A 8 -30.04 -4.28 -12.30
N LEU A 9 -29.51 -5.45 -11.98
CA LEU A 9 -28.28 -5.59 -11.21
C LEU A 9 -27.10 -5.12 -12.06
N PHE A 10 -26.51 -3.98 -11.72
CA PHE A 10 -25.38 -3.41 -12.46
C PHE A 10 -24.06 -4.14 -12.15
N PHE A 11 -23.81 -4.43 -10.88
CA PHE A 11 -22.57 -5.05 -10.43
C PHE A 11 -22.82 -5.83 -9.15
N ASP A 12 -22.23 -7.02 -9.06
CA ASP A 12 -22.22 -7.83 -7.85
C ASP A 12 -20.78 -8.05 -7.38
N VAL A 13 -20.50 -7.54 -6.18
CA VAL A 13 -19.19 -7.64 -5.53
C VAL A 13 -18.83 -9.10 -5.22
N LYS A 14 -19.83 -9.94 -4.92
CA LYS A 14 -19.60 -11.34 -4.49
C LYS A 14 -19.14 -12.25 -5.63
N SER A 15 -19.56 -11.96 -6.86
CA SER A 15 -19.17 -12.70 -8.06
C SER A 15 -17.94 -12.10 -8.77
N SER A 16 -17.44 -10.95 -8.32
CA SER A 16 -16.28 -10.29 -8.92
C SER A 16 -14.96 -10.87 -8.42
N THR A 17 -14.01 -11.05 -9.33
CA THR A 17 -12.64 -11.47 -9.01
C THR A 17 -11.83 -10.27 -8.50
N ILE A 18 -11.23 -10.41 -7.32
CA ILE A 18 -10.32 -9.40 -6.75
C ILE A 18 -8.91 -9.63 -7.30
N HIS A 19 -8.33 -8.59 -7.92
CA HIS A 19 -6.95 -8.60 -8.39
C HIS A 19 -6.04 -7.84 -7.42
N PRO A 20 -5.24 -8.54 -6.59
CA PRO A 20 -4.35 -7.89 -5.64
C PRO A 20 -3.21 -7.15 -6.35
N LYS A 21 -2.71 -6.08 -5.73
CA LYS A 21 -1.54 -5.35 -6.22
C LYS A 21 -0.30 -6.22 -6.08
N LEU A 22 0.55 -6.22 -7.10
CA LEU A 22 1.90 -6.78 -7.03
C LEU A 22 2.81 -5.77 -6.32
N VAL A 23 3.50 -6.22 -5.27
CA VAL A 23 4.38 -5.38 -4.46
C VAL A 23 5.67 -6.15 -4.21
N ASN A 24 6.81 -5.45 -4.22
CA ASN A 24 8.12 -6.04 -3.97
C ASN A 24 8.26 -6.56 -2.53
N ASP A 25 9.20 -7.48 -2.34
CA ASP A 25 9.58 -7.99 -1.01
C ASP A 25 10.11 -6.87 -0.11
N LEU A 26 9.96 -7.00 1.21
CA LEU A 26 10.32 -5.94 2.17
C LEU A 26 11.78 -5.48 2.06
N ASP A 27 12.70 -6.38 1.75
CA ASP A 27 14.14 -6.07 1.63
C ASP A 27 14.46 -5.21 0.41
N LYS A 28 13.61 -5.26 -0.63
CA LYS A 28 13.75 -4.49 -1.86
C LYS A 28 13.01 -3.15 -1.81
N GLN A 29 12.18 -2.92 -0.79
CA GLN A 29 11.44 -1.68 -0.61
C GLN A 29 12.31 -0.59 0.03
N GLU A 30 12.10 0.67 -0.32
CA GLU A 30 12.78 1.78 0.36
C GLU A 30 12.34 1.90 1.84
N PRO A 31 13.16 2.46 2.73
CA PRO A 31 12.83 2.58 4.16
C PRO A 31 11.52 3.34 4.47
N MET A 32 11.09 4.24 3.59
CA MET A 32 9.88 5.04 3.75
C MET A 32 8.64 4.43 3.04
N GLU A 33 8.77 3.27 2.39
CA GLU A 33 7.63 2.56 1.83
C GLU A 33 6.78 1.93 2.92
N SER A 34 5.45 2.00 2.77
CA SER A 34 4.52 1.70 3.86
C SER A 34 4.69 0.31 4.45
N ARG A 35 4.85 -0.75 3.64
CA ARG A 35 4.96 -2.12 4.18
C ARG A 35 6.25 -2.29 4.97
N ARG A 36 7.37 -1.75 4.49
CA ARG A 36 8.65 -1.78 5.22
C ARG A 36 8.60 -0.94 6.48
N LEU A 37 8.15 0.31 6.38
CA LEU A 37 8.09 1.26 7.49
C LEU A 37 7.23 0.72 8.65
N TRP A 38 6.08 0.12 8.34
CA TRP A 38 5.13 -0.37 9.32
C TRP A 38 5.27 -1.87 9.64
N SER A 39 6.24 -2.56 9.02
CA SER A 39 6.40 -4.02 9.10
C SER A 39 6.34 -4.57 10.53
N LYS A 40 7.07 -3.95 11.45
CA LYS A 40 7.12 -4.36 12.86
C LYS A 40 5.80 -4.15 13.59
N VAL A 41 5.16 -2.99 13.40
CA VAL A 41 3.85 -2.69 13.99
C VAL A 41 2.83 -3.70 13.49
N THR A 42 2.80 -3.97 12.19
CA THR A 42 1.88 -4.95 11.62
C THR A 42 2.17 -6.37 12.08
N SER A 43 3.44 -6.74 12.29
CA SER A 43 3.81 -8.07 12.79
C SER A 43 3.34 -8.25 14.24
N ALA A 44 3.57 -7.26 15.10
CA ALA A 44 3.10 -7.28 16.48
C ALA A 44 1.57 -7.34 16.58
N ILE A 45 0.85 -6.61 15.71
CA ILE A 45 -0.62 -6.69 15.64
C ILE A 45 -1.08 -8.10 15.23
N LEU A 46 -0.39 -8.75 14.28
CA LEU A 46 -0.73 -10.12 13.86
C LEU A 46 -0.47 -11.16 14.96
N GLU A 47 0.44 -10.84 15.90
CA GLU A 47 0.77 -11.65 17.07
C GLU A 47 -0.06 -11.27 18.32
N ASP A 48 -1.02 -10.35 18.18
CA ASP A 48 -1.80 -9.74 19.28
C ASP A 48 -0.95 -9.06 20.38
N ASP A 49 0.31 -8.71 20.09
CA ASP A 49 1.20 -7.96 20.99
C ASP A 49 1.01 -6.44 20.81
N MET A 50 0.02 -5.90 21.53
CA MET A 50 -0.34 -4.48 21.45
C MET A 50 0.67 -3.55 22.14
N ASP A 51 1.45 -4.06 23.10
CA ASP A 51 2.49 -3.30 23.79
C ASP A 51 3.64 -3.02 22.82
N THR A 52 4.12 -4.04 22.12
CA THR A 52 5.15 -3.89 21.08
C THR A 52 4.63 -3.06 19.90
N ALA A 53 3.39 -3.27 19.46
CA ALA A 53 2.80 -2.46 18.39
C ALA A 53 2.77 -0.97 18.75
N THR A 54 2.42 -0.64 20.00
CA THR A 54 2.39 0.74 20.49
C THR A 54 3.79 1.34 20.59
N ALA A 55 4.77 0.58 21.07
CA ALA A 55 6.16 1.03 21.17
C ALA A 55 6.75 1.33 19.78
N GLU A 56 6.59 0.42 18.82
CA GLU A 56 7.10 0.59 17.45
C GLU A 56 6.37 1.72 16.71
N LYS A 57 5.05 1.86 16.89
CA LYS A 57 4.28 3.00 16.37
C LYS A 57 4.80 4.33 16.92
N THR A 58 5.01 4.41 18.23
CA THR A 58 5.50 5.62 18.89
C THR A 58 6.88 6.00 18.36
N SER A 59 7.77 5.01 18.20
CA SER A 59 9.11 5.21 17.62
C SER A 59 9.06 5.83 16.21
N ILE A 60 8.19 5.32 15.33
CA ILE A 60 8.01 5.86 13.97
C ILE A 60 7.51 7.31 14.00
N GLU A 61 6.48 7.59 14.81
CA GLU A 61 5.87 8.92 14.89
C GLU A 61 6.79 9.95 15.56
N ASP A 62 7.52 9.55 16.59
CA ASP A 62 8.50 10.40 17.28
C ASP A 62 9.62 10.82 16.34
N LYS A 63 10.13 9.87 15.54
CA LYS A 63 11.12 10.14 14.49
C LYS A 63 10.59 11.15 13.46
N GLN A 64 9.36 10.97 12.99
CA GLN A 64 8.76 11.93 12.04
C GLN A 64 8.54 13.31 12.67
N ARG A 65 8.18 13.39 13.96
CA ARG A 65 8.07 14.65 14.70
C ARG A 65 9.43 15.33 14.85
N GLU A 66 10.49 14.58 15.11
CA GLU A 66 11.85 15.11 15.18
C GLU A 66 12.35 15.62 13.82
N ASP A 67 12.18 14.82 12.75
CA ASP A 67 12.57 15.24 11.40
C ASP A 67 11.83 16.53 10.98
N THR A 68 10.58 16.69 11.42
CA THR A 68 9.80 17.89 11.17
C THR A 68 10.30 19.09 11.97
N ARG A 69 10.62 18.91 13.26
CA ARG A 69 11.27 19.96 14.08
C ARG A 69 12.60 20.40 13.47
N LYS A 70 13.41 19.44 13.01
CA LYS A 70 14.69 19.70 12.34
C LYS A 70 14.49 20.53 11.07
N ARG A 71 13.57 20.13 10.19
CA ARG A 71 13.22 20.89 8.97
C ARG A 71 12.79 22.33 9.30
N GLN A 72 11.94 22.52 10.30
CA GLN A 72 11.51 23.85 10.75
C GLN A 72 12.67 24.68 11.28
N SER A 73 13.56 24.09 12.09
CA SER A 73 14.74 24.79 12.63
C SER A 73 15.71 25.24 11.54
N GLU A 74 15.77 24.48 10.44
CA GLU A 74 16.58 24.79 9.26
C GLU A 74 15.84 25.67 8.24
N GLN A 75 14.62 26.13 8.56
CA GLN A 75 13.73 26.89 7.66
C GLN A 75 13.49 26.21 6.29
N ARG A 76 13.51 24.87 6.27
CA ARG A 76 13.24 24.08 5.06
C ARG A 76 11.78 23.66 5.01
N GLU A 77 11.13 23.94 3.88
CA GLU A 77 9.79 23.45 3.59
C GLU A 77 9.80 21.96 3.23
N PHE A 78 8.70 21.25 3.53
CA PHE A 78 8.52 19.87 3.10
C PHE A 78 8.15 19.81 1.63
N THR A 79 8.95 19.12 0.82
CA THR A 79 8.66 18.87 -0.60
C THR A 79 8.33 17.39 -0.83
N PRO A 80 7.15 17.05 -1.38
CA PRO A 80 6.82 15.66 -1.73
C PRO A 80 7.79 15.07 -2.77
N LYS A 81 8.15 13.78 -2.61
CA LYS A 81 9.14 13.11 -3.49
C LYS A 81 8.64 12.86 -4.91
N TYR A 82 7.33 12.64 -5.09
CA TYR A 82 6.74 12.19 -6.36
C TYR A 82 5.71 13.14 -6.96
N PHE A 83 5.37 14.22 -6.24
CA PHE A 83 4.27 15.11 -6.61
C PHE A 83 4.67 16.58 -6.56
N ASN A 84 4.22 17.35 -7.54
CA ASN A 84 4.32 18.80 -7.60
C ASN A 84 3.03 19.42 -7.07
N ILE A 85 3.16 20.48 -6.27
CA ILE A 85 2.04 21.31 -5.82
C ILE A 85 1.95 22.49 -6.80
N VAL A 86 0.97 22.49 -7.69
CA VAL A 86 0.95 23.39 -8.86
C VAL A 86 0.17 24.68 -8.58
N SER A 87 -0.99 24.59 -7.92
CA SER A 87 -1.77 25.74 -7.40
C SER A 87 -3.03 25.25 -6.67
N GLY A 88 -3.33 25.83 -5.49
CA GLY A 88 -4.44 25.36 -4.65
C GLY A 88 -4.32 23.88 -4.30
N ASP A 89 -5.43 23.13 -4.47
CA ASP A 89 -5.50 21.67 -4.26
C ASP A 89 -5.06 20.84 -5.47
N HIS A 90 -4.51 21.45 -6.53
CA HIS A 90 -4.07 20.70 -7.71
C HIS A 90 -2.67 20.08 -7.53
N ILE A 91 -2.63 18.75 -7.63
CA ILE A 91 -1.42 17.94 -7.52
C ILE A 91 -1.11 17.33 -8.90
N ASP A 92 0.15 17.48 -9.35
CA ASP A 92 0.66 16.80 -10.57
C ASP A 92 1.86 15.90 -10.21
N TYR A 93 2.26 15.03 -11.13
CA TYR A 93 3.38 14.11 -10.93
C TYR A 93 4.72 14.74 -11.30
N ILE A 94 5.73 14.53 -10.47
CA ILE A 94 7.11 14.84 -10.83
C ILE A 94 7.54 13.92 -11.98
N ASN A 95 8.05 14.49 -13.08
CA ASN A 95 8.53 13.76 -14.26
C ASN A 95 7.48 12.79 -14.86
N LYS A 96 6.27 13.28 -15.09
CA LYS A 96 5.13 12.53 -15.64
C LYS A 96 5.47 11.61 -16.83
N GLU A 97 6.27 12.09 -17.78
CA GLU A 97 6.67 11.31 -18.96
C GLU A 97 7.53 10.10 -18.60
N LYS A 98 8.50 10.29 -17.69
CA LYS A 98 9.36 9.21 -17.19
C LYS A 98 8.56 8.17 -16.42
N GLY A 99 7.64 8.62 -15.55
CA GLY A 99 6.76 7.73 -14.80
C GLY A 99 5.85 6.89 -15.71
N LYS A 100 5.31 7.52 -16.77
CA LYS A 100 4.51 6.83 -17.79
C LYS A 100 5.32 5.75 -18.50
N ALA A 101 6.53 6.08 -18.98
CA ALA A 101 7.40 5.13 -19.66
C ALA A 101 7.77 3.92 -18.77
N GLN A 102 8.13 4.16 -17.50
CA GLN A 102 8.43 3.08 -16.55
C GLN A 102 7.23 2.17 -16.28
N LEU A 103 6.02 2.74 -16.21
CA LEU A 103 4.80 1.97 -16.02
C LEU A 103 4.48 1.14 -17.27
N GLU A 104 4.64 1.73 -18.46
CA GLU A 104 4.43 1.04 -19.73
C GLU A 104 5.40 -0.13 -19.91
N ASP A 105 6.69 0.06 -19.58
CA ASP A 105 7.67 -1.01 -19.58
C ASP A 105 7.29 -2.11 -18.58
N PHE A 106 6.88 -1.76 -17.36
CA PHE A 106 6.50 -2.76 -16.36
C PHE A 106 5.24 -3.56 -16.75
N VAL A 107 4.24 -2.91 -17.35
CA VAL A 107 2.94 -3.51 -17.67
C VAL A 107 2.97 -4.25 -19.02
N PHE A 108 3.63 -3.68 -20.04
CA PHE A 108 3.55 -4.14 -21.42
C PHE A 108 4.83 -4.77 -21.96
N SER A 109 5.93 -4.81 -21.18
CA SER A 109 7.15 -5.48 -21.65
C SER A 109 6.88 -6.98 -21.90
N PRO A 110 7.25 -7.50 -23.09
CA PRO A 110 7.02 -8.88 -23.44
C PRO A 110 7.79 -9.81 -22.49
N SER A 111 7.09 -10.82 -21.98
CA SER A 111 7.52 -11.83 -21.00
C SER A 111 8.62 -12.78 -21.53
N ALA A 112 9.71 -12.26 -22.10
CA ALA A 112 10.86 -13.05 -22.51
C ALA A 112 11.92 -13.23 -21.39
N SER A 113 11.78 -12.55 -20.25
CA SER A 113 12.77 -12.59 -19.15
C SER A 113 12.19 -13.03 -17.79
N LYS A 114 10.94 -13.49 -17.72
CA LYS A 114 10.31 -13.98 -16.47
C LYS A 114 10.64 -15.43 -16.09
N THR A 115 11.53 -16.11 -16.80
CA THR A 115 12.03 -17.45 -16.45
C THR A 115 13.46 -17.38 -15.93
N ALA A 116 13.64 -17.13 -14.62
CA ALA A 116 14.73 -17.66 -13.80
C ALA A 116 14.73 -17.01 -12.39
N ALA A 117 13.80 -17.41 -11.52
CA ALA A 117 14.01 -17.42 -10.07
C ALA A 117 12.96 -18.32 -9.42
N THR A 118 13.26 -19.61 -9.48
CA THR A 118 12.96 -20.67 -8.50
C THR A 118 11.60 -20.63 -7.80
N VAL A 119 10.72 -21.46 -8.36
CA VAL A 119 9.68 -22.17 -7.62
C VAL A 119 10.27 -22.84 -6.37
N SER A 120 9.71 -22.54 -5.19
CA SER A 120 9.70 -23.47 -4.07
C SER A 120 8.26 -23.57 -3.60
N ALA A 121 7.62 -24.63 -4.08
CA ALA A 121 6.35 -25.09 -3.57
C ALA A 121 6.55 -25.55 -2.12
N THR A 122 5.72 -25.07 -1.20
CA THR A 122 5.45 -25.76 0.06
C THR A 122 3.97 -25.61 0.37
N THR A 123 3.27 -26.71 0.08
CA THR A 123 2.20 -27.32 0.88
C THR A 123 1.01 -26.46 1.32
N THR A 124 -0.13 -26.76 0.70
CA THR A 124 -1.49 -26.80 1.26
C THR A 124 -1.55 -26.70 2.79
N ALA A 125 -2.06 -25.57 3.29
CA ALA A 125 -2.68 -25.48 4.60
C ALA A 125 -4.10 -24.93 4.42
N ASP A 126 -5.05 -25.79 4.78
CA ASP A 126 -6.49 -25.55 4.87
C ASP A 126 -6.78 -24.24 5.61
N ARG A 127 -7.57 -23.36 5.00
CA ARG A 127 -7.98 -22.09 5.61
C ARG A 127 -9.19 -22.36 6.48
N PRO A 128 -9.13 -22.21 7.82
CA PRO A 128 -10.31 -22.40 8.64
C PRO A 128 -11.35 -21.33 8.30
N LYS A 129 -12.58 -21.80 8.14
CA LYS A 129 -13.83 -21.05 7.93
C LYS A 129 -13.94 -19.91 8.97
N PRO A 130 -14.32 -18.68 8.59
CA PRO A 130 -14.51 -17.61 9.56
C PRO A 130 -15.67 -17.97 10.49
N SER A 131 -15.36 -18.13 11.78
CA SER A 131 -16.33 -18.22 12.87
C SER A 131 -17.10 -16.91 12.95
N ALA A 132 -18.42 -17.00 12.96
CA ALA A 132 -19.31 -15.85 13.14
C ALA A 132 -19.20 -15.36 14.59
N PHE A 133 -18.76 -14.12 14.78
CA PHE A 133 -18.90 -13.44 16.07
C PHE A 133 -20.39 -13.20 16.35
N PRO A 134 -20.91 -13.55 17.54
CA PRO A 134 -22.27 -13.22 17.93
C PRO A 134 -22.37 -11.72 18.21
N VAL A 135 -23.36 -11.07 17.61
CA VAL A 135 -23.78 -9.72 17.95
C VAL A 135 -24.52 -9.78 19.28
N ALA A 136 -24.04 -9.03 20.27
CA ALA A 136 -24.78 -8.71 21.49
C ALA A 136 -25.61 -7.44 21.28
#